data_AF-A0A4Y6BMN2-F1
#
_entry.id   AF-A0A4Y6BMN2-F1
#
_cell.length_a   1.000
_cell.length_b   1.000
_cell.length_c   1.000
_cell.angle_alpha   90.00
_cell.angle_beta   90.00
_cell.angle_gamma   90.00
#
_symmetry.space_group_name_H-M   'P 1'
#
loop_
_entity.id
_entity.type
_entity.pdbx_description
1 polymer ?
#
loop_
_entity_poly.entity_id
_entity_poly.type
_entity_poly.pdbx_seq_one_letter_code
_entity_poly.pdbx_strand_id
1 'polypeptide(L)' 'MTTATTAAAAATKALGASQGLSALEQKSLSGLTGPDRERAEAQLMLQKQQEATAFVANLMKKLNEIAMSVIGKI' A
#
# COMPACT_ATOMS: atom_id res chain seq x y z
N MET A 1 13.44 18.79 -5.08
CA MET A 1 12.19 18.04 -4.88
C MET A 1 12.03 17.78 -3.40
N THR A 2 10.94 18.23 -2.79
CA THR A 2 10.72 18.12 -1.34
C THR A 2 10.39 16.69 -0.94
N THR A 3 10.72 16.30 0.28
CA THR A 3 10.44 14.97 0.87
C THR A 3 8.96 14.58 0.75
N ALA A 4 8.07 15.57 0.77
CA ALA A 4 6.64 15.41 0.53
C ALA A 4 6.30 14.93 -0.90
N THR A 5 7.02 15.39 -1.93
CA THR A 5 6.82 14.96 -3.31
C THR A 5 7.23 13.50 -3.51
N THR A 6 8.33 13.07 -2.88
CA THR A 6 8.79 11.68 -2.91
C THR A 6 7.83 10.75 -2.15
N ALA A 7 7.29 11.20 -1.01
CA ALA A 7 6.29 10.47 -0.24
C ALA A 7 4.97 10.32 -1.02
N ALA A 8 4.49 11.38 -1.66
CA ALA A 8 3.30 11.33 -2.52
C ALA A 8 3.49 10.34 -3.67
N ALA A 9 4.64 10.35 -4.35
CA ALA A 9 4.95 9.40 -5.42
C ALA A 9 4.98 7.95 -4.93
N ALA A 10 5.55 7.69 -3.75
CA ALA A 10 5.57 6.35 -3.14
C ALA A 10 4.16 5.88 -2.74
N ALA A 11 3.32 6.77 -2.21
CA ALA A 11 1.93 6.49 -1.88
C ALA A 11 1.10 6.16 -3.12
N THR A 12 1.20 6.98 -4.18
CA THR A 12 0.51 6.75 -5.44
C THR A 12 0.94 5.43 -6.08
N LYS A 13 2.23 5.08 -6.00
CA LYS A 13 2.75 3.82 -6.53
C LYS A 13 2.27 2.61 -5.72
N ALA A 14 2.23 2.71 -4.39
CA ALA A 14 1.69 1.68 -3.52
C ALA A 14 0.18 1.46 -3.72
N LEU A 15 -0.61 2.55 -3.85
CA LEU A 15 -2.02 2.48 -4.19
C LEU A 15 -2.24 1.84 -5.56
N GLY A 16 -1.49 2.26 -6.57
CA GLY A 16 -1.55 1.69 -7.92
C GLY A 16 -1.24 0.18 -7.92
N ALA A 17 -0.27 -0.26 -7.14
CA ALA A 17 0.11 -1.68 -7.00
C ALA A 17 -0.88 -2.51 -6.17
N SER A 18 -1.74 -1.87 -5.36
CA SER A 18 -2.78 -2.52 -4.56
C SER A 18 -4.06 -2.83 -5.35
N GLN A 19 -4.22 -2.27 -6.56
CA GLN A 19 -5.40 -2.45 -7.41
C GLN A 19 -5.43 -3.80 -8.15
N GLY A 20 -4.43 -4.66 -7.96
CA GLY A 20 -4.40 -5.98 -8.55
C GLY A 20 -3.34 -6.88 -7.91
N LEU A 21 -3.41 -8.16 -8.26
CA LEU A 21 -2.39 -9.14 -7.87
C LEU A 21 -1.14 -8.96 -8.72
N SER A 22 0.00 -8.90 -8.05
CA SER A 22 1.33 -8.96 -8.66
C SER A 22 1.57 -10.32 -9.30
N ALA A 23 2.52 -10.40 -10.22
CA ALA A 23 2.90 -11.66 -10.87
C ALA A 23 3.30 -12.76 -9.87
N LEU A 24 3.85 -12.38 -8.70
CA LEU A 24 4.21 -13.32 -7.64
C LEU A 24 2.97 -13.89 -6.92
N GLU A 25 1.97 -13.05 -6.67
CA GLU A 25 0.72 -13.46 -6.01
C GLU A 25 -0.17 -14.28 -6.95
N GLN A 26 -0.20 -13.93 -8.23
CA GLN A 26 -0.83 -14.78 -9.26
C GLN A 26 -0.15 -16.15 -9.33
N LYS A 27 1.18 -16.20 -9.15
CA LYS A 27 1.94 -17.45 -9.10
C LYS A 27 1.69 -18.23 -7.80
N SER A 28 1.44 -17.59 -6.65
CA SER A 28 1.03 -18.31 -5.44
C SER A 28 -0.37 -18.91 -5.55
N LEU A 29 -1.23 -18.33 -6.40
CA LEU A 29 -2.58 -18.81 -6.67
C LEU A 29 -2.63 -19.84 -7.81
N SER A 30 -1.55 -20.05 -8.55
CA SER A 30 -1.55 -20.93 -9.75
C SER A 30 -1.79 -22.41 -9.42
N GLY A 31 -1.63 -22.81 -8.16
CA GLY A 31 -1.96 -24.16 -7.69
C GLY A 31 -3.41 -24.34 -7.24
N LEU A 32 -4.19 -23.25 -7.14
CA LEU A 32 -5.59 -23.26 -6.74
C LEU A 32 -6.48 -23.09 -7.97
N THR A 33 -7.60 -23.83 -8.03
CA THR A 33 -8.57 -23.73 -9.13
C THR A 33 -9.99 -23.58 -8.58
N GLY A 34 -10.88 -23.01 -9.39
CA GLY A 34 -12.29 -22.85 -9.02
C GLY A 34 -12.50 -21.95 -7.79
N PRO A 35 -13.51 -22.24 -6.95
CA PRO A 35 -13.90 -21.38 -5.82
C PRO A 35 -12.81 -21.13 -4.77
N ASP A 36 -11.87 -22.07 -4.62
CA ASP A 36 -10.74 -21.91 -3.69
C ASP A 36 -9.78 -20.83 -4.14
N ARG A 37 -9.56 -20.72 -5.46
CA ARG A 37 -8.75 -19.64 -6.03
C ARG A 37 -9.42 -18.29 -5.81
N GLU A 38 -10.72 -18.18 -6.07
CA GLU A 38 -11.46 -16.93 -5.87
C GLU A 38 -11.43 -16.48 -4.42
N ARG A 39 -11.59 -17.41 -3.46
CA ARG A 39 -11.49 -17.11 -2.03
C ARG A 39 -10.10 -16.66 -1.62
N ALA A 40 -9.06 -17.35 -2.09
CA ALA A 40 -7.68 -16.99 -1.80
C ALA A 40 -7.31 -15.64 -2.43
N GLU A 41 -7.74 -15.37 -3.66
CA GLU A 41 -7.58 -14.09 -4.34
C GLU A 41 -8.28 -12.96 -3.59
N ALA A 42 -9.52 -13.16 -3.15
CA ALA A 42 -10.27 -12.18 -2.36
C ALA A 42 -9.60 -11.89 -1.00
N GLN A 43 -9.10 -12.92 -0.31
CA GLN A 43 -8.38 -12.75 0.95
C GLN A 43 -7.08 -11.97 0.76
N LEU A 44 -6.33 -12.29 -0.29
CA LEU A 44 -5.05 -11.65 -0.59
C LEU A 44 -5.26 -10.19 -1.02
N MET A 45 -6.30 -9.90 -1.81
CA MET A 45 -6.71 -8.54 -2.16
C MET A 45 -7.15 -7.74 -0.92
N LEU A 46 -7.94 -8.33 -0.02
CA LEU A 46 -8.32 -7.70 1.26
C LEU A 46 -7.09 -7.37 2.11
N GLN A 47 -6.15 -8.30 2.21
CA GLN A 47 -4.92 -8.12 2.97
C GLN A 47 -4.07 -6.97 2.38
N LYS A 48 -3.92 -6.93 1.05
CA LYS A 48 -3.24 -5.82 0.36
C LYS A 48 -3.92 -4.48 0.58
N GLN A 49 -5.25 -4.43 0.55
CA GLN A 49 -5.98 -3.17 0.81
C GLN A 49 -5.77 -2.68 2.24
N GLN A 50 -5.80 -3.59 3.22
CA GLN A 50 -5.51 -3.24 4.61
C GLN A 50 -4.07 -2.76 4.78
N GLU A 51 -3.10 -3.45 4.20
CA GLU A 51 -1.69 -3.05 4.23
C GLU A 51 -1.45 -1.72 3.53
N ALA A 52 -2.05 -1.49 2.36
CA ALA A 52 -1.95 -0.23 1.64
C ALA A 52 -2.55 0.93 2.46
N THR A 53 -3.71 0.71 3.07
CA THR A 53 -4.36 1.71 3.94
C THR A 53 -3.50 2.01 5.17
N ALA A 54 -2.98 0.97 5.83
CA ALA A 54 -2.09 1.12 6.98
C ALA A 54 -0.77 1.82 6.61
N PHE A 55 -0.20 1.51 5.44
CA PHE A 55 0.99 2.16 4.91
C PHE A 55 0.75 3.64 4.66
N VAL A 56 -0.35 4.00 3.97
CA VAL A 56 -0.71 5.40 3.73
C VAL A 56 -0.98 6.14 5.03
N ALA A 57 -1.70 5.54 5.98
CA ALA A 57 -1.96 6.14 7.29
C ALA A 57 -0.65 6.42 8.04
N ASN A 58 0.28 5.46 8.07
CA ASN A 58 1.60 5.64 8.69
C ASN A 58 2.44 6.70 7.96
N LEU A 59 2.37 6.77 6.64
CA LEU A 59 3.07 7.77 5.85
C LEU A 59 2.55 9.18 6.15
N MET A 60 1.22 9.36 6.17
CA MET A 60 0.59 10.63 6.52
C MET A 60 0.92 11.07 7.94
N LYS A 61 0.92 10.13 8.90
CA LYS A 61 1.33 10.41 10.28
C LYS A 61 2.77 10.93 10.35
N LYS A 62 3.70 10.26 9.67
CA LYS A 62 5.11 10.70 9.62
C LYS A 62 5.28 12.05 8.91
N LEU A 63 4.54 12.31 7.83
CA LEU A 63 4.55 13.60 7.16
C LEU A 63 4.05 14.72 8.09
N ASN A 64 3.00 14.45 8.87
CA ASN A 64 2.48 15.39 9.86
C ASN A 64 3.50 15.65 10.99
N GLU A 65 4.17 14.61 11.50
CA GLU A 65 5.25 14.75 12.50
C GLU A 65 6.42 15.60 11.97
N ILE A 66 6.82 15.39 10.71
CA ILE A 66 7.85 16.20 10.05
C ILE A 66 7.39 17.66 9.92
N ALA A 67 6.15 17.90 9.49
CA ALA A 67 5.60 19.26 9.36
C ALA A 67 5.57 19.98 10.72
N MET A 68 5.11 19.32 11.77
CA MET A 68 5.13 19.84 13.15
C MET A 68 6.55 20.14 13.62
N SER A 69 7.53 19.26 13.32
CA SER A 69 8.93 19.49 13.70
C SER A 69 9.56 20.66 12.96
N VAL A 70 9.14 20.96 11.73
CA VAL A 70 9.61 22.13 10.98
C VAL A 70 8.98 23.40 11.54
N ILE A 71 7.67 23.39 11.82
CA ILE A 71 6.96 24.53 12.41
C ILE A 71 7.48 24.86 13.81
N GLY A 72 7.75 23.86 14.65
CA GLY A 72 8.31 24.07 15.99
C GLY A 72 9.79 24.49 16.02
N LYS A 73 10.47 24.51 14.87
CA LYS A 73 11.85 25.00 14.72
C LYS A 73 11.93 26.38 14.07
N ILE A 74 10.79 26.97 13.72
CA ILE A 74 10.63 28.39 13.33
C ILE A 74 10.21 29.16 14.58
#